data_AF-A0A2R6R1B1-F1
#
_entry.id   AF-A0A2R6R1B1-F1
#
_cell.length_a   1.000
_cell.length_b   1.000
_cell.length_c   1.000
_cell.angle_alpha   90.00
_cell.angle_beta   90.00
_cell.angle_gamma   90.00
#
_symmetry.space_group_name_H-M   'P 1'
#
loop_
_entity.id
_entity.type
_entity.pdbx_description
1 polymer ?
#
loop_
_entity_poly.entity_id
_entity_poly.type
_entity_poly.pdbx_seq_one_letter_code
_entity_poly.pdbx_strand_id
1 'polypeptide(L)'
;MSMQGGGGEELSIEELASNLSTYTEQLQQVRKLLDDDPGNSEYADMEKELVEVISLTEELLATAKQSEDSGVDVLTTVGAYPGFHHDQDPINMSDLSDKFPVGTKVQAVWSEDGE
;
A
#
# COMPACT_ATOMS: atom_id res chain seq x y z
N MET A 1 13.47 -33.26 1.13
CA MET A 1 12.09 -32.89 0.75
C MET A 1 12.13 -31.41 0.44
N SER A 2 12.08 -31.04 -0.84
CA SER A 2 12.04 -29.66 -1.28
C SER A 2 10.61 -29.15 -1.09
N MET A 3 10.39 -28.27 -0.13
CA MET A 3 9.14 -27.53 -0.01
C MET A 3 9.14 -26.45 -1.10
N GLN A 4 8.58 -26.80 -2.25
CA GLN A 4 8.03 -25.87 -3.22
C GLN A 4 6.59 -25.59 -2.75
N GLY A 5 6.28 -24.37 -2.31
CA GLY A 5 4.92 -24.02 -1.93
C GLY A 5 4.86 -22.72 -1.14
N GLY A 6 4.33 -21.69 -1.78
CA GLY A 6 4.21 -20.34 -1.22
C GLY A 6 4.60 -19.32 -2.27
N GLY A 7 3.92 -19.36 -3.42
CA GLY A 7 3.99 -18.26 -4.37
C GLY A 7 3.51 -17.01 -3.62
N GLY A 8 4.39 -16.03 -3.48
CA GLY A 8 3.95 -14.64 -3.49
C GLY A 8 3.38 -14.38 -4.88
N GLU A 9 2.20 -14.92 -5.15
CA GLU A 9 1.42 -14.57 -6.33
C GLU A 9 0.96 -13.13 -6.10
N GLU A 10 1.76 -12.18 -6.54
CA GLU A 10 1.27 -10.82 -6.78
C GLU A 10 0.07 -10.97 -7.73
N LEU A 11 -1.13 -10.82 -7.17
CA LEU A 11 -2.35 -10.75 -7.95
C LEU A 11 -2.15 -9.65 -8.98
N SER A 12 -2.15 -10.02 -10.26
CA SER A 12 -1.96 -9.05 -11.33
C SER A 12 -3.13 -8.08 -11.37
N ILE A 13 -2.89 -6.86 -11.87
CA ILE A 13 -3.91 -5.82 -12.01
C ILE A 13 -5.16 -6.34 -12.75
N GLU A 14 -4.96 -7.18 -13.76
CA GLU A 14 -6.02 -7.84 -14.53
C GLU A 14 -6.83 -8.83 -13.68
N GLU A 15 -6.16 -9.62 -12.83
CA GLU A 15 -6.82 -10.57 -11.91
C GLU A 15 -7.62 -9.83 -10.85
N LEU A 16 -7.07 -8.75 -10.28
CA LEU A 16 -7.78 -7.89 -9.32
C LEU A 16 -9.03 -7.27 -9.95
N ALA A 17 -8.95 -6.80 -11.19
CA ALA A 17 -10.11 -6.27 -11.91
C ALA A 17 -11.16 -7.36 -12.21
N SER A 18 -10.72 -8.58 -12.56
CA SER A 18 -11.60 -9.73 -12.77
C SER A 18 -12.32 -10.15 -11.47
N ASN A 19 -11.58 -10.17 -10.36
CA ASN A 19 -12.11 -10.44 -9.03
C ASN A 19 -13.15 -9.39 -8.62
N LEU A 20 -12.90 -8.09 -8.87
CA LEU A 20 -13.87 -7.03 -8.62
C LEU A 20 -15.19 -7.23 -9.36
N SER A 21 -15.14 -7.64 -10.64
CA SER A 21 -16.36 -7.97 -11.38
C SER A 21 -17.14 -9.08 -10.68
N THR A 22 -16.43 -10.15 -10.32
CA THR A 22 -17.03 -11.32 -9.66
C THR A 22 -17.67 -10.95 -8.32
N TYR A 23 -16.96 -10.21 -7.46
CA TYR A 23 -17.50 -9.79 -6.16
C TYR A 23 -18.69 -8.83 -6.30
N THR A 24 -18.66 -7.95 -7.31
CA THR A 24 -19.79 -7.05 -7.60
C THR A 24 -21.03 -7.83 -8.04
N GLU A 25 -20.86 -8.86 -8.87
CA GLU A 25 -21.95 -9.76 -9.28
C GLU A 25 -22.51 -10.56 -8.10
N GLN A 26 -21.65 -11.02 -7.19
CA GLN A 26 -22.07 -11.68 -5.96
C GLN A 26 -22.87 -10.74 -5.05
N LEU A 27 -22.40 -9.50 -4.88
CA LEU A 27 -23.10 -8.47 -4.10
C LEU A 27 -24.50 -8.20 -4.66
N GLN A 28 -24.65 -8.12 -5.98
CA GLN A 28 -25.96 -7.97 -6.61
C GLN A 28 -26.88 -9.17 -6.36
N GLN A 29 -26.35 -10.39 -6.31
CA GLN A 29 -27.13 -11.57 -5.98
C GLN A 29 -27.58 -11.57 -4.51
N VAL A 30 -26.68 -11.25 -3.59
CA VAL A 30 -27.00 -11.13 -2.15
C VAL A 30 -28.07 -10.05 -1.92
N ARG A 31 -27.98 -8.90 -2.61
CA ARG A 31 -29.01 -7.86 -2.55
C ARG A 31 -30.38 -8.32 -3.04
N LYS A 32 -30.44 -9.16 -4.08
CA LYS A 32 -31.71 -9.75 -4.54
C LYS A 32 -32.28 -10.72 -3.50
N LEU A 33 -31.43 -11.50 -2.85
CA LEU A 33 -31.86 -12.39 -1.77
C LEU A 33 -32.37 -11.61 -0.55
N LEU A 34 -31.76 -10.47 -0.23
CA LEU A 34 -32.24 -9.56 0.81
C LEU A 34 -33.54 -8.83 0.45
N ASP A 35 -33.81 -8.59 -0.83
CA ASP A 35 -35.10 -8.06 -1.28
C ASP A 35 -36.23 -9.08 -1.06
N ASP A 36 -35.94 -10.37 -1.27
CA ASP A 36 -36.88 -11.48 -1.04
C ASP A 36 -37.06 -11.80 0.47
N ASP A 37 -35.97 -11.77 1.24
CA ASP A 37 -35.95 -12.03 2.69
C ASP A 37 -35.14 -10.97 3.47
N PRO A 38 -35.71 -9.78 3.75
CA PRO A 38 -35.01 -8.69 4.41
C PRO A 38 -34.70 -8.94 5.90
N GLY A 39 -35.29 -9.98 6.48
CA GLY A 39 -35.02 -10.40 7.86
C GLY A 39 -33.79 -11.31 8.00
N ASN A 40 -33.16 -11.68 6.88
CA ASN A 40 -32.02 -12.59 6.88
C ASN A 40 -30.74 -11.89 7.32
N SER A 41 -30.34 -12.10 8.58
CA SER A 41 -29.10 -11.52 9.10
C SER A 41 -27.85 -12.05 8.40
N GLU A 42 -27.85 -13.31 7.96
CA GLU A 42 -26.69 -13.91 7.29
C GLU A 42 -26.45 -13.27 5.91
N TYR A 43 -27.51 -13.00 5.15
CA TYR A 43 -27.38 -12.24 3.90
C TYR A 43 -26.97 -10.79 4.13
N ALA A 44 -27.44 -10.16 5.21
CA ALA A 44 -27.06 -8.80 5.57
C ALA A 44 -25.59 -8.70 5.99
N ASP A 45 -25.07 -9.72 6.68
CA ASP A 45 -23.65 -9.78 7.03
C ASP A 45 -22.77 -10.08 5.81
N MET A 46 -23.18 -11.02 4.93
CA MET A 46 -22.48 -11.26 3.67
C MET A 46 -22.44 -10.01 2.75
N GLU A 47 -23.50 -9.19 2.73
CA GLU A 47 -23.49 -7.93 1.97
C GLU A 47 -22.37 -7.01 2.47
N LYS A 48 -22.23 -6.85 3.79
CA LYS A 48 -21.19 -6.00 4.39
C LYS A 48 -19.79 -6.54 4.11
N GLU A 49 -19.59 -7.85 4.30
CA GLU A 49 -18.32 -8.51 4.04
C GLU A 49 -17.90 -8.35 2.58
N LEU A 50 -18.83 -8.54 1.63
CA LEU A 50 -18.56 -8.33 0.20
C LEU A 50 -18.20 -6.88 -0.13
N VAL A 51 -18.88 -5.90 0.47
CA VAL A 51 -18.55 -4.48 0.30
C VAL A 51 -17.14 -4.18 0.81
N GLU A 52 -16.74 -4.75 1.94
CA GLU A 52 -15.39 -4.59 2.48
C GLU A 52 -14.32 -5.20 1.55
N VAL A 53 -14.54 -6.43 1.08
CA VAL A 53 -13.60 -7.11 0.16
C VAL A 53 -13.45 -6.35 -1.16
N ILE A 54 -14.55 -5.84 -1.71
CA ILE A 54 -14.52 -4.99 -2.92
C ILE A 54 -13.67 -3.76 -2.65
N SER A 55 -13.93 -3.05 -1.55
CA SER A 55 -13.21 -1.82 -1.20
C SER A 55 -11.71 -2.06 -1.04
N LEU A 56 -11.32 -3.14 -0.35
CA LEU A 56 -9.92 -3.54 -0.17
C LEU A 56 -9.27 -3.88 -1.52
N THR A 57 -9.98 -4.58 -2.40
CA THR A 57 -9.47 -4.94 -3.73
C THR A 57 -9.31 -3.71 -4.63
N GLU A 58 -10.23 -2.73 -4.54
CA GLU A 58 -10.11 -1.44 -5.23
C GLU A 58 -8.90 -0.64 -4.73
N GLU A 59 -8.63 -0.64 -3.42
CA GLU A 59 -7.46 0.01 -2.84
C GLU A 59 -6.14 -0.63 -3.33
N LEU A 60 -6.09 -1.96 -3.35
CA LEU A 60 -4.94 -2.70 -3.90
C LEU A 60 -4.73 -2.39 -5.38
N LEU A 61 -5.80 -2.36 -6.17
CA LEU A 61 -5.75 -2.02 -7.59
C LEU A 61 -5.28 -0.58 -7.81
N ALA A 62 -5.77 0.37 -7.00
CA ALA A 62 -5.34 1.77 -7.06
C ALA A 62 -3.84 1.91 -6.75
N THR A 63 -3.38 1.24 -5.69
CA THR A 63 -1.97 1.24 -5.28
C THR A 63 -1.06 0.60 -6.34
N ALA A 64 -1.48 -0.52 -6.93
CA ALA A 64 -0.75 -1.17 -8.01
C ALA A 64 -0.60 -0.25 -9.23
N LYS A 65 -1.66 0.43 -9.65
CA LYS A 65 -1.64 1.38 -10.78
C LYS A 65 -0.77 2.62 -10.51
N GLN A 66 -0.75 3.12 -9.27
CA GLN A 66 0.12 4.25 -8.89
C GLN A 66 1.61 3.88 -8.90
N SER A 67 1.92 2.62 -8.59
CA SER A 67 3.29 2.09 -8.63
C SER A 67 3.82 1.97 -10.07
N GLU A 68 2.95 1.73 -11.05
CA GLU A 68 3.31 1.75 -12.48
C GLU A 68 3.57 3.17 -13.01
N ASP A 69 2.80 4.17 -12.57
CA ASP A 69 2.92 5.57 -13.02
C ASP A 69 4.14 6.29 -12.41
N SER A 70 4.58 5.88 -11.22
CA SER A 70 5.70 6.51 -10.49
C SER A 70 7.10 6.19 -11.05
N GLY A 71 7.19 5.57 -12.23
CA GLY A 71 8.44 5.15 -12.86
C GLY A 71 9.25 6.21 -13.60
N VAL A 72 8.76 7.45 -13.79
CA VAL A 72 9.49 8.50 -14.54
C VAL A 72 9.27 9.90 -13.96
N ASP A 73 10.10 10.31 -13.00
CA ASP A 73 10.62 11.68 -12.92
C ASP A 73 12.01 11.69 -12.24
N VAL A 74 12.98 11.11 -12.93
CA VAL A 74 14.38 11.48 -12.77
C VAL A 74 14.73 12.33 -13.98
N LEU A 75 14.50 13.64 -13.89
CA LEU A 75 15.17 14.59 -14.79
C LEU A 75 15.57 15.88 -14.07
N THR A 76 16.82 15.88 -13.64
CA THR A 76 17.81 16.94 -13.91
C THR A 76 17.27 18.38 -14.03
N THR A 77 17.30 19.12 -12.92
CA THR A 77 17.58 20.57 -12.99
C THR A 77 18.94 20.85 -12.37
N VAL A 78 19.99 20.52 -13.13
CA VAL A 78 21.27 21.22 -12.99
C VAL A 78 21.13 22.55 -13.73
N GLY A 79 21.28 23.66 -13.01
CA GLY A 79 21.14 25.02 -13.54
C GLY A 79 21.09 26.00 -12.36
N ALA A 80 22.18 26.27 -11.64
CA ALA A 80 23.38 27.01 -12.03
C ALA A 80 23.12 28.48 -12.41
N TYR A 81 22.95 29.40 -11.44
CA TYR A 81 23.47 30.78 -11.52
C TYR A 81 23.61 31.48 -10.14
N PRO A 82 24.39 32.58 -10.05
CA PRO A 82 25.32 32.85 -8.94
C PRO A 82 25.07 34.15 -8.13
N GLY A 83 25.74 34.26 -6.97
CA GLY A 83 26.06 35.51 -6.24
C GLY A 83 24.93 36.06 -5.34
N PHE A 84 25.15 36.61 -4.14
CA PHE A 84 26.31 37.30 -3.56
C PHE A 84 26.23 37.31 -1.99
N HIS A 85 27.39 37.10 -1.35
CA HIS A 85 27.99 37.80 -0.18
C HIS A 85 27.23 37.75 1.18
N HIS A 86 27.72 36.99 2.18
CA HIS A 86 28.84 37.27 3.11
C HIS A 86 28.53 38.37 4.14
N ASP A 87 28.32 37.98 5.41
CA ASP A 87 28.98 38.58 6.59
C ASP A 87 28.84 37.67 7.85
N GLN A 88 29.97 37.04 8.21
CA GLN A 88 30.61 36.86 9.53
C GLN A 88 29.87 36.22 10.76
N ASP A 89 30.16 34.92 10.99
CA ASP A 89 30.56 34.16 12.23
C ASP A 89 29.68 34.04 13.52
N PRO A 90 29.87 33.01 14.40
CA PRO A 90 29.98 31.57 14.16
C PRO A 90 29.16 30.73 15.19
N ILE A 91 28.30 29.80 14.77
CA ILE A 91 27.97 28.62 15.60
C ILE A 91 28.29 27.37 14.82
N ASN A 92 29.43 26.80 15.19
CA ASN A 92 29.85 25.46 14.88
C ASN A 92 28.90 24.47 15.58
N MET A 93 27.93 23.94 14.83
CA MET A 93 27.27 22.66 15.10
C MET A 93 27.49 21.72 13.92
N SER A 94 28.71 21.68 13.40
CA SER A 94 29.11 20.82 12.29
C SER A 94 29.38 19.37 12.71
N ASP A 95 28.82 18.89 13.82
CA ASP A 95 29.12 17.54 14.33
C ASP A 95 27.90 16.85 15.00
N LEU A 96 26.72 16.90 14.38
CA LEU A 96 25.68 15.93 14.72
C LEU A 96 24.75 15.61 13.55
N SER A 97 25.31 15.57 12.35
CA SER A 97 24.57 15.16 11.14
C SER A 97 25.35 14.11 10.38
N ASP A 98 26.16 13.32 11.08
CA ASP A 98 26.77 12.13 10.52
C ASP A 98 26.04 10.90 11.06
N LYS A 99 25.36 10.23 10.13
CA LYS A 99 25.40 8.78 9.96
C LYS A 99 24.27 7.97 10.59
N PHE A 100 23.16 7.92 9.85
CA PHE A 100 22.67 6.61 9.43
C PHE A 100 22.76 6.53 7.91
N PRO A 101 23.72 5.78 7.33
CA PRO A 101 23.79 5.62 5.89
C PRO A 101 22.55 4.89 5.40
N VAL A 102 22.04 5.30 4.24
CA VAL A 102 20.96 4.61 3.54
C VAL A 102 21.39 3.16 3.31
N GLY A 103 20.57 2.21 3.78
CA GLY A 103 20.91 0.78 3.81
C GLY A 103 21.25 0.22 5.21
N THR A 104 21.21 1.04 6.26
CA THR A 104 21.34 0.55 7.64
C THR A 104 20.13 -0.31 8.01
N LYS A 105 20.33 -1.63 8.09
CA LYS A 105 19.31 -2.56 8.57
C LYS A 105 19.19 -2.42 10.08
N VAL A 106 18.05 -1.91 10.54
CA VAL A 106 17.71 -1.86 11.96
C VAL A 106 16.91 -3.13 12.28
N GLN A 107 17.42 -3.96 13.18
CA GLN A 107 16.67 -5.08 13.73
C GLN A 107 16.01 -4.63 15.03
N ALA A 108 14.68 -4.69 15.10
CA ALA A 108 13.97 -4.60 16.36
C ALA A 108 14.19 -5.92 17.13
N VAL A 109 14.71 -5.82 18.35
CA VAL A 109 14.71 -6.95 19.28
C VAL A 109 13.29 -7.06 19.81
N TRP A 110 12.59 -8.12 19.41
CA TRP A 110 11.35 -8.52 20.06
C TRP A 110 11.73 -9.02 21.45
N SER A 111 11.54 -8.18 22.47
CA SER A 111 11.44 -8.68 23.83
C SER A 111 10.13 -9.44 23.89
N GLU A 112 10.22 -10.75 24.12
CA GLU A 112 9.10 -11.59 24.53
C GLU A 112 8.45 -10.91 25.74
N ASP A 113 7.31 -10.24 25.50
CA ASP A 113 6.51 -9.61 26.54
C ASP A 113 6.06 -10.72 27.47
N GLY A 114 6.63 -10.70 28.67
CA GLY A 114 6.46 -11.74 29.66
C GLY A 114 5.22 -11.51 30.51
N GLU A 115 4.41 -12.57 30.57
CA GLU A 115 3.36 -12.93 31.54
C GLU A 115 1.90 -12.61 31.16
#